data_AF-A0A7X0ARY0-F1
#
_entry.id   AF-A0A7X0ARY0-F1
#
_cell.length_a   1.000
_cell.length_b   1.000
_cell.length_c   1.000
_cell.angle_alpha   90.00
_cell.angle_beta   90.00
_cell.angle_gamma   90.00
#
_symmetry.space_group_name_H-M   'P 1'
#
loop_
_entity.id
_entity.type
_entity.pdbx_description
1 polymer ?
#
loop_
_entity_poly.entity_id
_entity_poly.type
_entity_poly.pdbx_seq_one_letter_code
_entity_poly.pdbx_strand_id
1 'polypeptide(L)'
;MNSWDRLKVIEKVSLAADKHGASNPQQQKQLIFSCTDAPEREVYFGLLSFFYDEQLQANHYERQKLAGATLLSLATPSVLALDASIYASAQYWNLSVEELPWYWCKVFGQDKVVAFLGGLVGSCSEAKLKRSIETMLFWSRRYEESRSQV
;
A
#
# COMPACT_ATOMS: atom_id res chain seq x y z
N MET A 1 5.14 -15.82 -23.39
CA MET A 1 4.56 -15.71 -22.04
C MET A 1 4.84 -14.31 -21.53
N ASN A 2 3.80 -13.49 -21.32
CA ASN A 2 3.95 -12.16 -20.74
C ASN A 2 4.28 -12.34 -19.25
N SER A 3 5.57 -12.37 -18.89
CA SER A 3 5.95 -12.42 -17.48
C SER A 3 5.49 -11.14 -16.79
N TRP A 4 4.69 -11.27 -15.74
CA TRP A 4 4.36 -10.18 -14.83
C TRP A 4 5.47 -10.08 -13.79
N ASP A 5 6.53 -9.36 -14.14
CA ASP A 5 7.58 -8.98 -13.21
C ASP A 5 7.25 -7.67 -12.49
N ARG A 6 8.04 -7.34 -11.47
CA ARG A 6 7.92 -6.08 -10.72
C ARG A 6 7.86 -4.84 -11.62
N LEU A 7 8.70 -4.78 -12.65
CA LEU A 7 8.79 -3.60 -13.52
C LEU A 7 7.50 -3.41 -14.31
N LYS A 8 6.91 -4.51 -14.79
CA LYS A 8 5.63 -4.48 -15.49
C LYS A 8 4.48 -4.06 -14.58
N VAL A 9 4.48 -4.50 -13.32
CA VAL A 9 3.49 -4.03 -12.33
C VAL A 9 3.60 -2.52 -12.14
N ILE A 10 4.82 -2.00 -11.93
CA ILE A 10 5.09 -0.56 -11.77
C ILE A 10 4.63 0.23 -13.00
N GLU A 11 4.98 -0.25 -14.20
CA GLU A 11 4.58 0.37 -15.47
C GLU A 11 3.05 0.46 -15.56
N LYS A 12 2.35 -0.64 -15.29
CA LYS A 12 0.89 -0.71 -15.44
C LYS A 12 0.15 0.16 -14.42
N VAL A 13 0.59 0.18 -13.17
CA VAL A 13 0.05 1.08 -12.14
C VAL A 13 0.26 2.53 -12.55
N SER A 14 1.49 2.90 -12.94
CA SER A 14 1.82 4.28 -13.31
C SER A 14 0.97 4.75 -14.49
N LEU A 15 0.92 3.95 -15.57
CA LEU A 15 0.14 4.28 -16.76
C LEU A 15 -1.36 4.42 -16.46
N ALA A 16 -1.92 3.51 -15.67
CA ALA A 16 -3.34 3.55 -15.32
C ALA A 16 -3.67 4.78 -14.46
N ALA A 17 -2.90 5.01 -13.39
CA ALA A 17 -3.10 6.14 -12.48
C ALA A 17 -2.89 7.49 -13.17
N ASP A 18 -1.85 7.63 -14.01
CA ASP A 18 -1.56 8.90 -14.68
C ASP A 18 -2.58 9.25 -15.77
N LYS A 19 -3.12 8.24 -16.46
CA LYS A 19 -4.06 8.45 -17.56
C LYS A 19 -5.51 8.57 -17.09
N HIS A 20 -5.87 7.86 -16.03
CA HIS A 20 -7.27 7.66 -15.63
C HIS A 20 -7.57 8.02 -14.17
N GLY A 21 -6.55 8.29 -13.35
CA GLY A 21 -6.67 8.39 -11.91
C GLY A 21 -6.91 7.03 -11.24
N ALA A 22 -6.82 7.01 -9.92
CA ALA A 22 -7.05 5.86 -9.05
C ALA A 22 -8.53 5.46 -8.96
N SER A 23 -9.43 6.40 -9.22
CA SER A 23 -10.88 6.21 -9.07
C SER A 23 -11.54 5.48 -10.24
N ASN A 24 -10.78 5.01 -11.25
CA ASN A 24 -11.34 4.28 -12.39
C ASN A 24 -11.55 2.79 -12.05
N PRO A 25 -12.79 2.32 -11.81
CA PRO A 25 -13.02 0.97 -11.30
C PRO A 25 -12.70 -0.12 -12.34
N GLN A 26 -12.79 0.22 -13.63
CA GLN A 26 -12.50 -0.73 -14.71
C GLN A 26 -11.00 -1.01 -14.80
N GLN A 27 -10.17 0.02 -14.73
CA GLN A 27 -8.71 -0.12 -14.74
C GLN A 27 -8.22 -0.86 -13.50
N GLN A 28 -8.78 -0.53 -12.33
CA GLN A 28 -8.47 -1.24 -11.09
C GLN A 28 -8.80 -2.73 -11.20
N LYS A 29 -10.01 -3.10 -11.67
CA LYS A 29 -10.39 -4.51 -11.86
C LYS A 29 -9.49 -5.23 -12.85
N GLN A 30 -9.12 -4.59 -13.96
CA GLN A 30 -8.19 -5.16 -14.94
C GLN A 30 -6.81 -5.40 -14.35
N LEU A 31 -6.29 -4.46 -13.55
CA LEU A 31 -5.01 -4.60 -12.88
C LEU A 31 -5.03 -5.74 -11.86
N ILE A 32 -6.06 -5.79 -11.00
CA ILE A 32 -6.26 -6.88 -10.02
C ILE A 32 -6.32 -8.24 -10.71
N PHE A 33 -7.15 -8.36 -11.76
CA PHE A 33 -7.27 -9.60 -12.52
C PHE A 33 -5.93 -10.04 -13.09
N SER A 34 -5.17 -9.10 -13.67
CA SER A 34 -3.89 -9.43 -14.29
C SER A 34 -2.80 -9.79 -13.28
N CYS A 35 -2.85 -9.24 -12.07
CA CYS A 35 -1.94 -9.58 -10.98
C CYS A 35 -2.28 -10.91 -10.30
N THR A 36 -3.46 -11.51 -10.53
CA THR A 36 -3.88 -12.75 -9.85
C THR A 36 -3.06 -13.95 -10.31
N ASP A 37 -2.69 -14.02 -11.59
CA ASP A 37 -1.89 -15.10 -12.17
C ASP A 37 -0.38 -14.82 -12.17
N ALA A 38 0.04 -13.70 -11.56
CA ALA A 38 1.43 -13.26 -11.52
C ALA A 38 2.17 -13.81 -10.28
N PRO A 39 3.50 -13.93 -10.31
CA PRO A 39 4.28 -14.31 -9.12
C PRO A 39 4.04 -13.35 -7.96
N GLU A 40 3.52 -13.85 -6.84
CA GLU A 40 3.12 -13.03 -5.68
C GLU A 40 4.21 -12.07 -5.21
N ARG A 41 5.46 -12.54 -5.19
CA ARG A 41 6.62 -11.73 -4.79
C ARG A 41 6.82 -10.51 -5.71
N GLU A 42 6.66 -10.70 -7.02
CA GLU A 42 6.82 -9.64 -8.00
C GLU A 42 5.69 -8.62 -7.91
N VAL A 43 4.45 -9.10 -7.73
CA VAL A 43 3.27 -8.27 -7.48
C VAL A 43 3.45 -7.44 -6.21
N TYR A 44 3.82 -8.08 -5.10
CA TYR A 44 4.00 -7.42 -3.82
C TYR A 44 5.03 -6.29 -3.93
N PHE A 45 6.24 -6.58 -4.44
CA PHE A 45 7.27 -5.53 -4.54
C PHE A 45 6.94 -4.46 -5.58
N GLY A 46 6.24 -4.81 -6.66
CA GLY A 46 5.84 -3.84 -7.68
C GLY A 46 4.76 -2.87 -7.19
N LEU A 47 3.86 -3.32 -6.32
CA LEU A 47 2.87 -2.45 -5.71
C LEU A 47 3.43 -1.69 -4.51
N LEU A 48 4.27 -2.32 -3.67
CA LEU A 48 4.83 -1.67 -2.49
C LEU A 48 5.85 -0.57 -2.86
N SER A 49 6.54 -0.68 -3.99
CA SER A 49 7.58 0.29 -4.38
C SER A 49 7.06 1.73 -4.49
N PHE A 50 5.79 1.95 -4.80
CA PHE A 50 5.20 3.30 -4.82
C PHE A 50 5.25 4.01 -3.47
N PHE A 51 5.43 3.27 -2.39
CA PHE A 51 5.45 3.79 -1.02
C PHE A 51 6.85 4.00 -0.45
N TYR A 52 7.90 3.51 -1.12
CA TYR A 52 9.29 3.64 -0.62
C TYR A 52 10.31 4.07 -1.66
N ASP A 53 10.02 3.97 -2.96
CA ASP A 53 10.94 4.35 -4.03
C ASP A 53 10.74 5.83 -4.39
N GLU A 54 11.77 6.65 -4.14
CA GLU A 54 11.77 8.08 -4.44
C GLU A 54 11.51 8.39 -5.93
N GLN A 55 11.91 7.50 -6.84
CA GLN A 55 11.74 7.70 -8.28
C GLN A 55 10.28 7.55 -8.73
N LEU A 56 9.43 6.93 -7.91
CA LEU A 56 8.02 6.67 -8.23
C LEU A 56 7.05 7.72 -7.69
N GLN A 57 7.56 8.81 -7.10
CA GLN A 57 6.75 9.81 -6.39
C GLN A 57 6.08 10.86 -7.31
N ALA A 58 6.21 10.74 -8.63
CA ALA A 58 5.38 11.52 -9.56
C ALA A 58 3.91 11.10 -9.43
N ASN A 59 2.98 12.07 -9.40
CA ASN A 59 1.55 11.81 -9.22
C ASN A 59 1.26 10.87 -8.02
N HIS A 60 2.00 11.07 -6.92
CA HIS A 60 2.11 10.09 -5.83
C HIS A 60 0.77 9.64 -5.25
N TYR A 61 -0.22 10.53 -5.14
CA TYR A 61 -1.51 10.21 -4.56
C TYR A 61 -2.24 9.18 -5.42
N GLU A 62 -2.42 9.46 -6.72
CA GLU A 62 -3.15 8.58 -7.63
C GLU A 62 -2.44 7.22 -7.76
N ARG A 63 -1.11 7.22 -7.88
CA ARG A 63 -0.33 5.99 -8.01
C ARG A 63 -0.36 5.15 -6.73
N GLN A 64 -0.14 5.77 -5.56
CA GLN A 64 -0.21 5.06 -4.29
C GLN A 64 -1.63 4.59 -3.95
N LYS A 65 -2.66 5.38 -4.28
CA LYS A 65 -4.07 4.99 -4.10
C LYS A 65 -4.39 3.73 -4.91
N LEU A 66 -4.03 3.71 -6.20
CA LEU A 66 -4.25 2.55 -7.06
C LEU A 66 -3.43 1.33 -6.60
N ALA A 67 -2.15 1.52 -6.27
CA ALA A 67 -1.29 0.45 -5.77
C ALA A 67 -1.78 -0.15 -4.45
N GLY A 68 -2.13 0.71 -3.49
CA GLY A 68 -2.67 0.34 -2.19
C GLY A 68 -3.99 -0.40 -2.31
N ALA A 69 -4.92 0.11 -3.12
CA ALA A 69 -6.20 -0.56 -3.36
C ALA A 69 -6.03 -1.93 -4.03
N THR A 70 -5.04 -2.06 -4.92
CA THR A 70 -4.69 -3.34 -5.54
C THR A 70 -4.09 -4.31 -4.52
N LEU A 71 -3.15 -3.87 -3.68
CA LEU A 71 -2.58 -4.66 -2.58
C LEU A 71 -3.66 -5.16 -1.61
N LEU A 72 -4.54 -4.26 -1.17
CA LEU A 72 -5.63 -4.57 -0.25
C LEU A 72 -6.62 -5.56 -0.85
N SER A 73 -6.95 -5.41 -2.14
CA SER A 73 -7.89 -6.27 -2.85
C SER A 73 -7.33 -7.69 -3.00
N LEU A 74 -6.09 -7.80 -3.50
CA LEU A 74 -5.41 -9.08 -3.68
C LEU A 74 -5.06 -9.74 -2.34
N ALA A 75 -4.85 -8.95 -1.30
CA ALA A 75 -4.37 -9.40 0.01
C ALA A 75 -3.12 -10.28 -0.11
N THR A 76 -2.24 -9.96 -1.07
CA THR A 76 -1.02 -10.72 -1.33
C THR A 76 -0.21 -10.84 -0.04
N PRO A 77 0.25 -12.04 0.35
CA PRO A 77 1.10 -12.21 1.52
C PRO A 77 2.28 -11.26 1.49
N SER A 78 2.53 -10.58 2.60
CA SER A 78 3.64 -9.64 2.67
C SER A 78 4.96 -10.40 2.67
N VAL A 79 5.84 -10.08 1.73
CA VAL A 79 7.20 -10.65 1.66
C VAL A 79 8.10 -10.08 2.77
N LEU A 80 7.81 -8.85 3.20
CA LEU A 80 8.48 -8.22 4.34
C LEU A 80 7.73 -8.51 5.63
N ALA A 81 8.46 -8.52 6.75
CA ALA A 81 7.87 -8.40 8.07
C ALA A 81 7.18 -7.02 8.23
N LEU A 82 6.22 -6.95 9.16
CA LEU A 82 5.40 -5.75 9.39
C LEU A 82 6.26 -4.50 9.66
N ASP A 83 7.27 -4.64 10.50
CA ASP A 83 8.22 -3.57 10.84
C ASP A 83 8.97 -3.07 9.61
N ALA A 84 9.59 -3.97 8.84
CA ALA A 84 10.31 -3.62 7.62
C ALA A 84 9.41 -2.93 6.59
N SER A 85 8.16 -3.41 6.42
CA SER A 85 7.20 -2.79 5.51
C SER A 85 6.80 -1.37 5.94
N ILE A 86 6.58 -1.16 7.25
CA ILE A 86 6.22 0.15 7.80
C ILE A 86 7.39 1.12 7.66
N TYR A 87 8.60 0.73 8.09
CA TYR A 87 9.77 1.60 8.02
C TYR A 87 10.14 1.98 6.59
N ALA A 88 10.03 1.05 5.63
CA ALA A 88 10.26 1.35 4.22
C ALA A 88 9.26 2.39 3.70
N SER A 89 7.99 2.29 4.10
CA SER A 89 6.90 3.10 3.54
C SER A 89 6.73 4.46 4.20
N ALA A 90 7.08 4.58 5.48
CA ALA A 90 6.66 5.72 6.31
C ALA A 90 7.19 7.08 5.84
N GLN A 91 8.32 7.11 5.12
CA GLN A 91 8.94 8.32 4.62
C GLN A 91 8.23 8.92 3.39
N TYR A 92 7.75 8.08 2.47
CA TYR A 92 7.21 8.51 1.17
C TYR A 92 5.70 8.25 1.02
N TRP A 93 5.09 7.53 1.95
CA TRP A 93 3.65 7.31 1.97
C TRP A 93 2.86 8.64 2.05
N ASN A 94 1.84 8.73 1.22
CA ASN A 94 0.89 9.82 1.21
C ASN A 94 -0.17 9.59 2.30
N LEU A 95 -0.28 10.54 3.24
CA LEU A 95 -1.15 10.46 4.42
C LEU A 95 -2.65 10.24 4.12
N SER A 96 -3.09 10.58 2.90
CA SER A 96 -4.48 10.41 2.44
C SER A 96 -4.75 9.03 1.82
N VAL A 97 -3.74 8.16 1.72
CA VAL A 97 -3.87 6.80 1.16
C VAL A 97 -4.02 5.80 2.30
N GLU A 98 -5.26 5.60 2.73
CA GLU A 98 -5.65 4.69 3.82
C GLU A 98 -5.44 3.19 3.50
N GLU A 99 -5.36 2.82 2.22
CA GLU A 99 -5.31 1.42 1.79
C GLU A 99 -4.07 0.67 2.25
N LEU A 100 -2.92 1.35 2.39
CA LEU A 100 -1.70 0.68 2.83
C LEU A 100 -1.80 0.26 4.32
N PRO A 101 -2.18 1.15 5.26
CA PRO A 101 -2.53 0.74 6.62
C PRO A 101 -3.57 -0.40 6.69
N TRP A 102 -4.62 -0.32 5.87
CA TRP A 102 -5.66 -1.36 5.82
C TRP A 102 -5.15 -2.68 5.26
N TYR A 103 -4.25 -2.65 4.28
CA TYR A 103 -3.59 -3.85 3.74
C TYR A 103 -2.80 -4.55 4.84
N TRP A 104 -2.02 -3.82 5.64
CA TRP A 104 -1.32 -4.41 6.78
C TRP A 104 -2.28 -5.02 7.79
N CYS A 105 -3.39 -4.34 8.11
CA CYS A 105 -4.40 -4.88 9.01
C CYS A 105 -5.00 -6.19 8.47
N LYS A 106 -5.27 -6.26 7.17
CA LYS A 106 -5.80 -7.46 6.50
C LYS A 106 -4.82 -8.63 6.53
N VAL A 107 -3.53 -8.38 6.30
CA VAL A 107 -2.50 -9.43 6.17
C VAL A 107 -1.91 -9.86 7.51
N PHE A 108 -1.67 -8.92 8.43
CA PHE A 108 -1.01 -9.19 9.71
C PHE A 108 -1.95 -9.22 10.91
N GLY A 109 -3.21 -8.83 10.74
CA GLY A 109 -4.19 -8.66 11.80
C GLY A 109 -4.15 -7.24 12.39
N GLN A 110 -5.33 -6.64 12.53
CA GLN A 110 -5.48 -5.26 13.00
C GLN A 110 -4.86 -5.01 14.38
N ASP A 111 -5.14 -5.88 15.36
CA ASP A 111 -4.61 -5.73 16.72
C ASP A 111 -3.08 -5.67 16.74
N LYS A 112 -2.43 -6.52 15.93
CA LYS A 112 -0.98 -6.56 15.80
C LYS A 112 -0.44 -5.27 15.21
N VAL A 113 -1.08 -4.75 14.16
CA VAL A 113 -0.69 -3.50 13.49
C VAL A 113 -0.88 -2.30 14.42
N VAL A 114 -2.02 -2.20 15.09
CA VAL A 114 -2.33 -1.11 16.03
C VAL A 114 -1.37 -1.12 17.22
N ALA A 115 -1.08 -2.28 17.80
CA ALA A 115 -0.11 -2.40 18.90
C ALA A 115 1.30 -1.98 18.46
N PHE A 116 1.74 -2.43 17.29
CA PHE A 116 3.06 -2.09 16.75
C PHE A 116 3.21 -0.59 16.48
N LEU A 117 2.27 0.00 15.74
CA LEU A 117 2.27 1.45 15.44
C LEU A 117 2.16 2.29 16.73
N GLY A 118 1.33 1.86 17.69
CA GLY A 118 1.22 2.51 18.99
C GLY A 118 2.55 2.54 19.77
N GLY A 119 3.30 1.44 19.75
CA GLY A 119 4.65 1.38 20.31
C GLY A 119 5.61 2.34 19.61
N LEU A 120 5.59 2.38 18.27
CA LEU A 120 6.45 3.25 17.48
C LEU A 120 6.22 4.75 17.72
N VAL A 121 4.97 5.19 17.87
CA VAL A 121 4.65 6.59 18.18
C VAL A 121 5.30 7.04 19.49
N GLY A 122 5.37 6.15 20.47
CA GLY A 122 5.99 6.41 21.78
C GLY A 122 7.51 6.59 21.71
N SER A 123 8.18 5.94 20.76
CA SER A 123 9.65 5.95 20.61
C SER A 123 10.17 6.87 19.49
N CYS A 124 9.29 7.42 18.64
CA CYS A 124 9.70 8.22 17.47
C CYS A 124 10.00 9.68 17.86
N SER A 125 11.25 10.11 17.70
CA SER A 125 11.70 11.49 17.96
C SER A 125 11.58 12.41 16.75
N GLU A 126 11.66 11.86 15.53
CA GLU A 126 11.55 12.63 14.30
C GLU A 126 10.10 13.03 14.02
N ALA A 127 9.80 14.34 13.99
CA ALA A 127 8.44 14.86 13.91
C ALA A 127 7.68 14.44 12.64
N LYS A 128 8.35 14.42 11.48
CA LYS A 128 7.72 14.06 10.20
C LYS A 128 7.34 12.58 10.20
N LEU A 129 8.30 11.71 10.55
CA LEU A 129 8.06 10.28 10.68
C LEU A 129 6.98 9.97 11.72
N LYS A 130 7.02 10.64 12.88
CA LYS A 130 6.02 10.49 13.93
C LYS A 130 4.62 10.80 13.42
N ARG A 131 4.43 11.91 12.71
CA ARG A 131 3.13 12.28 12.11
C ARG A 131 2.65 11.23 11.10
N SER A 132 3.55 10.68 10.30
CA SER A 132 3.26 9.60 9.36
C SER A 132 2.71 8.38 10.10
N ILE A 133 3.43 7.90 11.13
CA ILE A 133 3.05 6.74 11.94
C ILE A 133 1.74 6.99 12.71
N GLU A 134 1.54 8.19 13.27
CA GLU A 134 0.29 8.58 13.94
C GLU A 134 -0.91 8.50 12.98
N THR A 135 -0.71 8.90 11.72
CA THR A 135 -1.75 8.84 10.70
C THR A 135 -2.00 7.39 10.25
N MET A 136 -0.96 6.58 10.09
CA MET A 136 -1.11 5.13 9.85
C MET A 136 -1.89 4.45 10.98
N LEU A 137 -1.61 4.82 12.24
CA LEU A 137 -2.31 4.31 13.42
C LEU A 137 -3.79 4.72 13.41
N PHE A 138 -4.07 5.98 13.06
CA PHE A 138 -5.44 6.47 12.90
C PHE A 138 -6.23 5.63 11.88
N TRP A 139 -5.68 5.40 10.68
CA TRP A 139 -6.34 4.60 9.65
C TRP A 139 -6.49 3.13 10.05
N SER A 140 -5.47 2.55 10.69
CA SER A 140 -5.47 1.15 11.14
C SER A 140 -6.58 0.89 12.17
N ARG A 141 -6.85 1.85 13.07
CA ARG A 141 -7.96 1.75 14.04
C ARG A 141 -9.34 1.73 13.40
N ARG A 142 -9.48 2.29 12.19
CA ARG A 142 -10.74 2.40 11.44
C ARG A 142 -10.93 1.28 10.41
N TYR A 143 -10.05 0.27 10.40
CA TYR A 143 -10.10 -0.80 9.40
C TYR A 143 -11.43 -1.59 9.42
N GLU A 144 -12.04 -1.82 10.58
CA GLU A 144 -13.33 -2.53 10.64
C GLU A 144 -14.47 -1.73 10.00
N GLU A 145 -14.42 -0.39 10.09
CA GLU A 145 -15.42 0.48 9.47
C GLU A 145 -15.35 0.40 7.94
N SER A 146 -14.13 0.25 7.37
CA SER A 146 -13.95 0.13 5.92
C SER A 146 -14.41 -1.23 5.38
N ARG A 147 -14.37 -2.28 6.20
CA ARG A 147 -14.90 -3.61 5.85
C ARG A 147 -16.42 -3.65 5.63
N SER A 148 -17.15 -2.64 6.09
CA SER A 148 -18.60 -2.55 5.92
C SER A 148 -19.02 -1.89 4.59
N GLN A 149 -18.05 -1.45 3.77
CA GLN A 149 -18.27 -0.70 2.53
C GLN A 149 -17.77 -1.41 1.26
N VAL A 150 -17.20 -2.62 1.40
CA VAL A 150 -16.67 -3.44 0.28
C VAL A 150 -17.56 -4.64 0.02
#